data_AF-A0A195DL02-F1
#
_entry.id   AF-A0A195DL02-F1
#
_cell.length_a   1.000
_cell.length_b   1.000
_cell.length_c   1.000
_cell.angle_alpha   90.00
_cell.angle_beta   90.00
_cell.angle_gamma   90.00
#
_symmetry.space_group_name_H-M   'P 1'
#
loop_
_entity.id
_entity.type
_entity.pdbx_description
1 polymer ?
#
loop_
_entity_poly.entity_id
_entity_poly.type
_entity_poly.pdbx_seq_one_letter_code
_entity_poly.pdbx_strand_id
1 'polypeptide(L)' 'MNPLEYWKINVAKYLFLSKLAKKFLHVSATSVPSERVFSITEIILNKRRNRFDNNTK' A
#
# COMPACT_ATOMS: atom_id res chain seq x y z
N MET A 1 18.97 0.23 -10.26
CA MET A 1 19.61 -0.05 -8.95
C MET A 1 18.50 -0.32 -7.93
N ASN A 2 18.23 -1.58 -7.59
CA ASN A 2 17.20 -1.92 -6.61
C ASN A 2 17.78 -1.84 -5.18
N PRO A 3 17.21 -1.03 -4.27
CA PRO A 3 17.72 -0.89 -2.91
C PRO A 3 17.68 -2.21 -2.14
N LEU A 4 16.70 -3.08 -2.42
CA LEU A 4 16.62 -4.43 -1.84
C LEU A 4 17.82 -5.32 -2.19
N GLU A 5 18.34 -5.20 -3.41
CA GLU A 5 19.46 -6.00 -3.91
C GLU A 5 20.78 -5.53 -3.27
N TYR A 6 20.94 -4.21 -3.11
CA TYR A 6 22.07 -3.62 -2.40
C TYR A 6 22.13 -4.07 -0.94
N TRP A 7 20.99 -4.09 -0.26
CA TRP A 7 20.89 -4.57 1.12
C TRP A 7 21.15 -6.07 1.22
N LYS A 8 20.75 -6.91 0.25
CA LYS A 8 21.09 -8.35 0.21
C LYS A 8 22.60 -8.58 0.23
N ILE A 9 23.37 -7.82 -0.54
CA ILE A 9 24.82 -7.97 -0.65
C ILE A 9 25.53 -7.41 0.59
N ASN A 10 25.02 -6.32 1.18
CA ASN A 10 25.62 -5.65 2.33
C ASN A 10 25.10 -6.15 3.70
N VAL A 11 24.23 -7.17 3.75
CA VAL A 11 23.74 -7.75 5.02
C VAL A 11 24.89 -8.19 5.91
N ALA A 12 25.89 -8.87 5.34
CA ALA A 12 27.02 -9.42 6.09
C ALA A 12 27.86 -8.33 6.79
N LYS A 13 27.95 -7.14 6.19
CA LYS A 13 28.71 -6.00 6.73
C LYS A 13 27.89 -5.19 7.75
N TYR A 14 26.57 -5.13 7.59
CA TYR A 14 25.68 -4.33 8.42
C TYR A 14 24.44 -5.12 8.86
N LEU A 15 24.64 -6.13 9.69
CA LEU A 15 23.57 -7.06 10.11
C LEU A 15 22.39 -6.33 10.77
N PHE A 16 22.67 -5.43 11.72
CA PHE A 16 21.66 -4.64 12.44
C PHE A 16 20.95 -3.64 11.53
N LEU A 17 21.70 -2.93 10.69
CA LEU A 17 21.14 -1.93 9.77
C LEU A 17 20.32 -2.59 8.67
N SER A 18 20.70 -3.79 8.21
CA SER A 18 19.91 -4.56 7.23
C SER A 18 18.60 -5.08 7.81
N LYS A 19 18.57 -5.45 9.10
CA LYS A 19 17.33 -5.82 9.82
C LYS A 19 16.37 -4.64 9.87
N LEU A 20 16.90 -3.46 10.18
CA LEU A 20 16.15 -2.21 10.20
C LEU A 20 15.66 -1.87 8.79
N ALA A 21 16.55 -1.83 7.81
CA ALA A 21 16.25 -1.57 6.40
C ALA A 21 15.21 -2.54 5.86
N LYS A 22 15.30 -3.85 6.14
CA LYS A 22 14.25 -4.81 5.77
C LYS A 22 12.90 -4.43 6.35
N LYS A 23 12.83 -4.06 7.64
CA LYS A 23 11.58 -3.69 8.31
C LYS A 23 10.99 -2.39 7.76
N PHE A 24 11.81 -1.39 7.48
CA PHE A 24 11.38 -0.09 6.95
C PHE A 24 11.16 -0.05 5.43
N LEU A 25 11.85 -0.89 4.65
CA LEU A 25 11.62 -1.04 3.20
C LEU A 25 10.48 -2.03 2.89
N HIS A 26 10.18 -3.00 3.77
CA HIS A 26 8.97 -3.82 3.64
C HIS A 26 7.72 -3.06 4.04
N VAL A 27 7.80 -2.27 5.11
CA VAL A 27 6.72 -1.37 5.46
C VAL A 27 6.68 -0.29 4.40
N SER A 28 5.66 -0.35 3.54
CA SER A 28 5.31 0.79 2.70
C SER A 28 5.18 2.01 3.62
N ALA A 29 6.03 3.01 3.46
CA ALA A 29 6.06 4.20 4.32
C ALA A 29 4.83 5.11 4.15
N THR A 30 3.72 4.60 3.63
CA THR A 30 2.70 5.42 2.99
C THR A 30 1.32 5.05 3.51
N SER A 31 0.57 6.09 3.87
CA SER A 31 -0.90 6.09 3.98
C SER A 31 -1.58 5.74 2.66
N VAL A 32 -0.85 5.85 1.54
CA VAL A 32 -1.33 5.71 0.16
C VAL A 32 -2.06 4.39 -0.15
N PRO A 33 -1.66 3.20 0.35
CA PRO A 33 -2.44 1.98 0.18
C PRO A 33 -3.76 2.05 0.97
N SER A 34 -3.72 2.63 2.17
CA SER A 34 -4.89 2.86 3.02
C SER A 34 -5.86 3.81 2.34
N GLU A 35 -5.38 4.95 1.84
CA GLU A 35 -6.15 5.93 1.07
C GLU A 35 -6.73 5.30 -0.18
N ARG A 36 -5.98 4.47 -0.91
CA ARG A 36 -6.51 3.74 -2.07
C ARG A 36 -7.68 2.83 -1.68
N VAL A 37 -7.57 2.09 -0.58
CA VAL A 37 -8.67 1.26 -0.06
C VAL A 37 -9.86 2.14 0.32
N PHE A 38 -9.62 3.24 1.06
CA PHE A 38 -10.67 4.18 1.45
C PHE A 38 -11.37 4.82 0.25
N SER A 39 -10.64 5.33 -0.74
CA SER A 39 -11.21 5.91 -1.97
C SER A 39 -12.02 4.88 -2.76
N ILE A 40 -11.54 3.63 -2.89
CA ILE A 40 -12.30 2.57 -3.56
C ILE A 40 -13.59 2.27 -2.79
N THR A 41 -13.52 2.17 -1.46
CA THR A 41 -14.71 1.93 -0.63
C THR A 41 -15.72 3.07 -0.69
N GLU A 42 -15.26 4.33 -0.73
CA GLU A 42 -16.12 5.50 -0.90
C GLU A 42 -16.81 5.49 -2.26
N ILE A 43 -16.10 5.18 -3.35
CA ILE A 43 -16.68 5.06 -4.70
C ILE A 43 -17.74 3.96 -4.73
N ILE A 44 -17.48 2.79 -4.14
CA ILE A 44 -18.43 1.68 -4.08
C ILE A 44 -19.66 2.07 -3.25
N LEU A 45 -19.46 2.69 -2.08
CA LEU A 45 -20.54 3.12 -1.20
C LEU A 45 -21.40 4.20 -1.87
N ASN A 46 -20.78 5.18 -2.51
CA ASN A 46 -21.46 6.24 -3.23
C ASN A 46 -22.22 5.69 -4.45
N LYS A 47 -21.64 4.75 -5.21
CA LYS A 47 -22.31 4.05 -6.32
C LYS A 47 -23.53 3.24 -5.85
N ARG A 48 -23.48 2.63 -4.66
CA ARG A 48 -24.65 1.94 -4.07
C ARG A 48 -25.75 2.92 -3.66
N ARG A 49 -25.40 4.12 -3.20
CA ARG A 49 -26.36 5.17 -2.79
C ARG A 49 -27.00 5.89 -3.98
N ASN A 50 -26.24 6.10 -5.06
CA ASN A 50 -26.74 6.72 -6.29
C ASN A 50 -27.46 5.75 -7.24
N ARG A 51 -27.82 4.54 -6.79
CA ARG A 51 -28.64 3.62 -7.58
C ARG A 51 -30.09 4.10 -7.54
N PHE A 52 -30.43 5.09 -8.38
CA PHE A 52 -31.81 5.31 -8.80
C PHE A 52 -32.22 4.07 -9.61
N ASP A 53 -33.08 3.24 -9.05
CA ASP A 53 -33.74 2.17 -9.78
C ASP A 53 -34.77 2.84 -10.70
N ASN A 54 -34.38 3.03 -11.97
CA ASN A 54 -35.18 3.67 -13.00
C ASN A 54 -36.24 2.71 -13.59
N ASN A 55 -36.86 1.88 -12.74
CA ASN A 55 -38.00 1.04 -13.10
C ASN A 55 -39.29 1.59 -12.48
N THR A 56 -39.55 2.87 -12.71
CA THR A 56 -40.90 3.41 -12.59
C THR A 56 -41.54 3.35 -13.98
N LYS A 57 -42.50 2.43 -14.08
CA LYS A 57 -43.52 2.26 -15.12
C LYS A 57 -44.00 3.56 -15.75
#